data_AF-A0A3F2U7Q4-F1
#
_entry.id   AF-A0A3F2U7Q4-F1
#
_cell.length_a   1.000
_cell.length_b   1.000
_cell.length_c   1.000
_cell.angle_alpha   90.00
_cell.angle_beta   90.00
_cell.angle_gamma   90.00
#
_symmetry.space_group_name_H-M   'P 1'
#
loop_
_entity.id
_entity.type
_entity.pdbx_description
1 polymer ?
#
loop_
_entity_poly.entity_id
_entity_poly.type
_entity_poly.pdbx_seq_one_letter_code
_entity_poly.pdbx_strand_id
1 'polypeptide(L)' 'MPRSGSLQAMLLTVRLRRAALGLLSSRDPVSAIAYEAGFGDLSTFNAAFRDRFGAPPRVFRRRGGLTVPSLQ' A
#
# COMPACT_ATOMS: atom_id res chain seq x y z
N MET A 1 -16.76 20.98 -8.33
CA MET A 1 -17.59 19.95 -7.67
C MET A 1 -16.69 18.80 -7.23
N PRO A 2 -16.65 18.41 -5.94
CA PRO A 2 -15.96 17.19 -5.55
C PRO A 2 -16.80 16.01 -6.07
N ARG A 3 -16.25 15.22 -7.01
CA ARG A 3 -16.90 14.00 -7.48
C ARG A 3 -17.03 13.04 -6.29
N SER A 4 -18.18 12.36 -6.19
CA SER A 4 -18.48 11.35 -5.18
C SER A 4 -17.23 10.59 -4.75
N GLY A 5 -16.89 10.69 -3.47
CA GLY A 5 -15.82 9.90 -2.87
C GLY A 5 -16.15 8.43 -3.10
N SER A 6 -15.51 7.84 -4.12
CA SER A 6 -15.82 6.49 -4.55
C SER A 6 -15.51 5.55 -3.39
N LEU A 7 -16.51 4.80 -2.92
CA LEU A 7 -16.33 3.75 -1.91
C LEU A 7 -15.20 2.80 -2.31
N GLN A 8 -15.00 2.58 -3.61
CA GLN A 8 -13.88 1.82 -4.14
C GLN A 8 -12.52 2.41 -3.77
N ALA A 9 -12.35 3.74 -3.86
CA ALA A 9 -11.11 4.42 -3.46
C ALA A 9 -10.89 4.35 -1.95
N MET A 10 -11.98 4.40 -1.16
CA MET A 10 -11.91 4.26 0.29
C MET A 10 -11.52 2.83 0.70
N LEU A 11 -12.09 1.81 0.05
CA LEU A 11 -11.73 0.41 0.24
C LEU A 11 -10.28 0.13 -0.16
N LEU A 12 -9.83 0.67 -1.30
CA LEU A 12 -8.42 0.58 -1.71
C LEU A 12 -7.50 1.18 -0.64
N THR A 13 -7.84 2.35 -0.10
CA THR A 13 -7.06 2.99 0.96
C THR A 13 -6.97 2.12 2.21
N VAL A 14 -8.07 1.48 2.62
CA VAL A 14 -8.08 0.57 3.79
C VAL A 14 -7.23 -0.68 3.53
N ARG A 15 -7.37 -1.30 2.35
CA ARG A 15 -6.58 -2.47 1.95
C ARG A 15 -5.07 -2.16 1.91
N LEU A 16 -4.71 -1.03 1.32
CA LEU A 16 -3.33 -0.55 1.24
C LEU A 16 -2.72 -0.29 2.63
N ARG A 17 -3.50 0.29 3.56
CA ARG A 17 -3.06 0.46 4.96
C ARG A 17 -2.83 -0.87 5.67
N ARG A 18 -3.72 -1.84 5.50
CA ARG A 18 -3.53 -3.19 6.06
C ARG A 18 -2.26 -3.85 5.50
N ALA A 19 -2.04 -3.77 4.19
CA ALA A 19 -0.83 -4.26 3.58
C ALA A 19 0.44 -3.57 4.12
N ALA A 20 0.39 -2.25 4.33
CA ALA A 20 1.51 -1.50 4.91
C ALA A 20 1.84 -1.96 6.34
N LEU A 21 0.83 -2.20 7.18
CA LEU A 21 1.03 -2.75 8.52
C LEU A 21 1.62 -4.17 8.47
N GLY A 22 1.11 -5.03 7.58
CA GLY A 22 1.67 -6.37 7.37
C GLY A 22 3.13 -6.35 6.91
N LEU A 23 3.50 -5.40 6.03
CA LEU A 23 4.88 -5.21 5.59
C LEU A 23 5.83 -4.78 6.70
N LEU A 24 5.34 -4.06 7.71
CA LEU A 24 6.14 -3.61 8.84
C LEU A 24 6.20 -4.64 9.96
N SER A 25 5.11 -5.38 10.17
CA SER A 25 4.98 -6.34 11.27
C SER A 25 5.43 -7.76 10.90
N SER A 26 5.54 -8.07 9.61
CA SER A 26 5.91 -9.41 9.13
C SER A 26 7.06 -9.39 8.12
N ARG A 27 7.77 -10.52 8.03
CA ARG A 27 8.78 -10.79 7.01
C ARG A 27 8.23 -11.56 5.82
N ASP A 28 6.93 -11.82 5.80
CA ASP A 28 6.22 -12.51 4.72
C ASP A 28 6.53 -11.91 3.34
N PRO A 29 6.47 -12.72 2.28
CA PRO A 29 6.64 -12.21 0.93
C PRO A 29 5.54 -11.20 0.60
N VAL A 30 5.92 -10.15 -0.13
CA VAL A 30 5.00 -9.07 -0.55
C VAL A 30 3.76 -9.61 -1.26
N SER A 31 3.91 -10.73 -1.99
CA SER A 31 2.80 -11.44 -2.62
C SER A 31 1.75 -11.92 -1.62
N ALA A 32 2.17 -12.62 -0.57
CA ALA A 32 1.26 -13.10 0.47
C ALA A 32 0.53 -11.93 1.15
N ILE A 33 1.25 -10.86 1.50
CA ILE A 33 0.66 -9.67 2.13
C ILE A 33 -0.36 -8.98 1.19
N ALA A 34 -0.10 -8.94 -0.11
CA ALA A 34 -1.04 -8.38 -1.07
C ALA A 34 -2.32 -9.23 -1.18
N TYR A 35 -2.18 -10.55 -1.21
CA TYR A 35 -3.33 -11.47 -1.22
C TYR A 35 -4.17 -11.34 0.06
N GLU A 36 -3.53 -11.32 1.23
CA GLU A 36 -4.19 -11.11 2.53
C GLU A 36 -4.91 -9.74 2.61
N ALA A 37 -4.35 -8.72 1.94
CA ALA A 37 -4.97 -7.40 1.82
C ALA A 37 -6.11 -7.35 0.78
N GLY A 38 -6.39 -8.45 0.08
CA GLY A 38 -7.49 -8.57 -0.90
C GLY A 38 -7.14 -8.08 -2.30
N PHE A 39 -5.86 -8.12 -2.70
CA PHE A 39 -5.43 -7.89 -4.08
C PHE A 39 -5.30 -9.23 -4.82
N GLY A 40 -5.97 -9.35 -5.97
CA GLY A 40 -5.83 -10.52 -6.85
C GLY A 40 -4.62 -10.47 -7.77
N ASP A 41 -4.03 -9.28 -7.95
CA ASP A 41 -2.90 -9.05 -8.84
C ASP A 41 -1.83 -8.12 -8.21
N LEU A 42 -0.57 -8.54 -8.33
CA LEU A 42 0.57 -7.84 -7.74
C LEU A 42 0.94 -6.56 -8.46
N SER A 43 0.73 -6.48 -9.77
CA SER A 43 1.05 -5.29 -10.56
C SER A 43 0.12 -4.15 -10.17
N THR A 44 -1.17 -4.45 -10.02
CA THR A 44 -2.19 -3.51 -9.55
C THR A 44 -1.89 -3.05 -8.12
N PHE A 45 -1.55 -3.98 -7.23
CA PHE A 45 -1.13 -3.65 -5.86
C PHE A 45 0.09 -2.73 -5.84
N ASN A 46 1.15 -3.07 -6.57
CA ASN A 46 2.38 -2.28 -6.60
C ASN A 46 2.16 -0.87 -7.15
N ALA A 47 1.32 -0.72 -8.18
CA ALA A 47 0.96 0.57 -8.74
C ALA A 47 0.18 1.42 -7.73
N ALA A 48 -0.90 0.87 -7.14
CA ALA A 48 -1.73 1.57 -6.17
C ALA A 48 -0.98 1.89 -4.87
N PHE A 49 -0.10 0.99 -4.42
CA PHE A 49 0.72 1.21 -3.23
C PHE A 49 1.74 2.32 -3.46
N ARG A 50 2.41 2.34 -4.63
CA ARG A 50 3.33 3.41 -5.00
C ARG A 50 2.62 4.75 -5.14
N ASP A 51 1.45 4.77 -5.77
CA ASP A 51 0.62 5.98 -5.89
C ASP A 51 0.27 6.55 -4.50
N ARG A 52 -0.10 5.67 -3.56
CA ARG A 52 -0.51 6.09 -2.22
C ARG A 52 0.62 6.45 -1.25
N PHE A 53 1.72 5.69 -1.28
CA PHE A 53 2.83 5.79 -0.31
C PHE A 53 4.13 6.35 -0.92
N GLY A 54 4.13 6.68 -2.21
CA GLY A 54 5.30 7.22 -2.91
C GLY A 54 6.42 6.21 -3.19
N ALA A 55 6.31 4.97 -2.71
CA ALA A 55 7.33 3.94 -2.88
C ALA A 55 6.71 2.55 -3.04
N PRO A 56 7.33 1.64 -3.80
CA PRO A 56 6.87 0.27 -3.89
C PRO A 56 7.02 -0.47 -2.54
N PRO A 57 6.17 -1.47 -2.26
CA PRO A 57 6.08 -2.14 -0.95
C PRO A 57 7.39 -2.76 -0.47
N ARG A 58 8.22 -3.28 -1.38
CA ARG A 58 9.57 -3.79 -1.05
C ARG A 58 10.49 -2.71 -0.49
N VAL A 59 10.43 -1.51 -1.05
CA VAL A 59 11.23 -0.35 -0.61
C VAL A 59 10.65 0.20 0.70
N PHE A 60 9.33 0.28 0.81
CA PHE A 60 8.65 0.68 2.04
C PHE A 60 9.04 -0.20 3.23
N ARG A 61 9.05 -1.53 3.05
CA ARG A 61 9.50 -2.50 4.06
C ARG A 61 10.97 -2.29 4.43
N ARG A 62 11.86 -2.13 3.45
CA ARG A 62 13.29 -1.92 3.69
C ARG A 62 13.57 -0.63 4.46
N ARG A 63 12.73 0.40 4.31
CA ARG A 63 12.82 1.67 5.03
C ARG A 63 12.19 1.64 6.43
N GLY A 64 11.52 0.56 6.83
CA GLY A 64 10.90 0.43 8.16
C GLY A 64 9.72 1.38 8.39
N GLY A 65 9.04 1.85 7.33
CA GLY A 65 7.87 2.74 7.46
C GLY A 65 8.21 4.23 7.60
N LEU A 66 9.50 4.58 7.60
CA LEU A 66 9.98 5.95 7.53
C LEU A 66 9.95 6.42 6.06
N THR A 67 8.75 6.72 5.55
CA THR A 67 8.64 7.68 4.43
C THR A 67 8.22 9.00 5.02
N VAL A 68 9.16 9.67 5.68
CA VAL A 68 9.08 11.13 5.77
C VAL A 68 9.20 11.62 4.32
N PRO A 69 8.18 12.27 3.74
CA PRO A 69 8.44 13.06 2.56
C PRO A 69 9.45 14.11 3.03
N SER A 70 10.62 14.17 2.38
CA SER A 70 11.49 15.32 2.53
C SER A 70 10.61 16.55 2.29
N LEU A 71 10.37 17.34 3.34
CA LEU A 71 9.73 18.64 3.20
C LEU A 71 10.61 19.45 2.23
N GLN A 72 10.13 19.57 0.99
CA GLN A 72 10.45 20.65 0.06
C GLN A 72 9.15 21.40 -0.21
#